data_AF-A0A433MM02-F1
#
_entry.id   AF-A0A433MM02-F1
#
_cell.length_a   1.000
_cell.length_b   1.000
_cell.length_c   1.000
_cell.angle_alpha   90.00
_cell.angle_beta   90.00
_cell.angle_gamma   90.00
#
_symmetry.space_group_name_H-M   'P 1'
#
loop_
_entity.id
_entity.type
_entity.pdbx_description
1 polymer ?
#
loop_
_entity_poly.entity_id
_entity_poly.type
_entity_poly.pdbx_seq_one_letter_code
_entity_poly.pdbx_strand_id
1 'polypeptide(L)' 'MTNTNTRKLSLRLVSKPVAKIDADLVAFAVMEHIDANFPDIWNAAPVSARASIRNAVVKAVVAEASRSGASA' A
#
# COMPACT_ATOMS: atom_id res chain seq x y z
N MET A 1 -31.26 -38.45 28.12
CA MET A 1 -29.93 -37.82 28.29
C MET A 1 -29.39 -37.54 26.90
N THR A 2 -29.44 -36.29 26.46
CA THR A 2 -29.13 -35.89 25.08
C THR A 2 -27.84 -35.09 25.11
N ASN A 3 -26.72 -35.70 24.70
CA ASN A 3 -25.41 -35.03 24.65
C ASN A 3 -25.39 -34.03 23.49
N THR A 4 -25.58 -32.75 23.78
CA THR A 4 -25.37 -31.66 22.82
C THR A 4 -23.87 -31.43 22.70
N ASN A 5 -23.24 -32.06 21.71
CA ASN A 5 -21.81 -31.92 21.45
C ASN A 5 -21.59 -30.62 20.65
N THR A 6 -21.39 -29.51 21.37
CA THR A 6 -21.17 -28.18 20.79
C THR A 6 -19.81 -28.15 20.09
N ARG A 7 -19.79 -28.44 18.79
CA ARG A 7 -18.57 -28.32 17.95
C ARG A 7 -18.17 -26.85 17.87
N LYS A 8 -17.29 -26.40 18.77
CA LYS A 8 -16.56 -25.14 18.64
C LYS A 8 -15.70 -25.23 17.37
N LEU A 9 -16.13 -24.57 16.30
CA LEU A 9 -15.29 -24.29 15.15
C LEU A 9 -14.15 -23.37 15.65
N SER A 10 -12.96 -23.94 15.82
CA SER A 10 -11.76 -23.16 16.07
C SER A 10 -11.49 -22.32 14.84
N LEU A 11 -11.75 -21.01 14.95
CA LEU A 11 -11.30 -20.02 13.98
C LEU A 11 -9.78 -20.18 13.88
N ARG A 12 -9.30 -20.78 12.78
CA ARG A 12 -7.87 -20.79 12.48
C ARG A 12 -7.49 -19.33 12.24
N LEU A 13 -6.69 -18.77 13.15
CA LEU A 13 -5.97 -17.53 12.94
C LEU A 13 -5.00 -17.76 11.78
N VAL A 14 -5.50 -17.60 10.55
CA VAL A 14 -4.63 -17.52 9.39
C VAL A 14 -3.86 -16.22 9.56
N SER A 15 -2.55 -16.33 9.74
CA SER A 15 -1.66 -15.17 9.78
C SER A 15 -1.97 -14.27 8.61
N LYS A 16 -2.25 -12.99 8.87
CA LYS A 16 -2.50 -12.00 7.82
C LYS A 16 -1.36 -12.11 6.81
N PRO A 17 -1.64 -12.30 5.51
CA PRO A 17 -0.57 -12.37 4.52
C PRO A 17 0.22 -11.06 4.63
N VAL A 18 1.53 -11.19 4.86
CA VAL A 18 2.45 -10.06 4.85
C VAL A 18 2.63 -9.67 3.39
N ALA A 19 1.60 -9.06 2.80
CA ALA A 19 1.74 -8.38 1.53
C ALA A 19 2.64 -7.16 1.80
N LYS A 20 3.95 -7.36 1.65
CA LYS A 20 4.91 -6.26 1.71
C LYS A 20 4.69 -5.44 0.44
N ILE A 21 3.93 -4.36 0.57
CA ILE A 21 3.75 -3.41 -0.53
C ILE A 21 5.13 -2.79 -0.81
N ASP A 22 5.66 -3.01 -2.01
CA ASP A 22 6.89 -2.38 -2.46
C ASP A 22 6.59 -0.92 -2.82
N ALA A 23 7.01 -0.01 -1.95
CA ALA A 23 6.75 1.42 -2.10
C ALA A 23 7.44 2.02 -3.33
N ASP A 24 8.61 1.50 -3.72
CA ASP A 24 9.34 1.98 -4.89
C ASP A 24 8.67 1.53 -6.18
N LEU A 25 8.13 0.30 -6.21
CA LEU A 25 7.34 -0.19 -7.33
C LEU A 25 6.06 0.64 -7.54
N VAL A 26 5.37 0.97 -6.45
CA VAL A 26 4.16 1.82 -6.51
C VAL A 26 4.53 3.23 -6.99
N ALA A 27 5.60 3.81 -6.45
CA ALA A 27 6.07 5.12 -6.87
C ALA A 27 6.47 5.13 -8.35
N PHE A 28 7.11 4.07 -8.85
CA PHE A 28 7.44 3.91 -10.26
C PHE A 28 6.18 3.92 -11.14
N ALA A 29 5.19 3.08 -10.82
CA ALA A 29 3.94 2.98 -11.60
C ALA A 29 3.15 4.30 -11.61
N VAL A 30 3.11 5.02 -10.49
CA VAL A 30 2.45 6.34 -10.41
C VAL A 30 3.19 7.36 -11.29
N MET A 31 4.52 7.39 -11.23
CA MET A 31 5.30 8.32 -12.06
C MET A 31 5.16 8.00 -13.55
N GLU A 32 5.17 6.73 -13.94
CA GLU A 32 4.92 6.28 -15.32
C GLU A 32 3.53 6.70 -15.80
N HIS A 33 2.51 6.57 -14.97
CA HIS A 33 1.16 7.03 -15.29
C HIS A 33 1.10 8.55 -15.53
N ILE A 34 1.78 9.34 -14.70
CA ILE A 34 1.85 10.80 -14.85
C ILE A 34 2.55 11.16 -16.17
N ASP A 35 3.65 10.48 -16.49
CA ASP A 35 4.38 10.71 -17.73
C ASP A 35 3.54 10.40 -18.97
N ALA A 36 2.76 9.31 -18.93
CA ALA A 36 1.93 8.89 -20.04
C ALA A 36 0.70 9.79 -20.27
N ASN A 37 0.11 10.34 -19.20
CA ASN A 37 -1.18 11.05 -19.28
C ASN A 37 -1.04 12.57 -19.17
N PHE A 38 0.02 13.07 -18.52
CA PHE A 38 0.21 14.49 -18.21
C PHE A 38 1.67 14.94 -18.43
N PRO A 39 2.29 14.69 -19.59
CA PRO A 39 3.71 15.00 -19.82
C PRO A 39 4.02 16.50 -19.65
N ASP A 40 3.08 17.38 -20.00
CA ASP A 40 3.25 18.83 -19.96
C ASP A 40 3.39 19.39 -18.54
N ILE A 41 2.99 18.63 -17.51
CA ILE A 41 3.13 19.06 -16.12
C ILE A 41 4.60 19.35 -15.77
N TRP A 42 5.53 18.64 -16.40
CA TRP A 42 6.95 18.76 -16.15
C TRP A 42 7.57 20.01 -16.79
N ASN A 43 6.92 20.58 -17.80
CA ASN A 43 7.36 21.84 -18.40
C ASN A 43 7.00 23.05 -17.52
N ALA A 44 5.89 22.96 -16.79
CA ALA A 44 5.43 24.00 -15.88
C ALA A 44 6.01 23.86 -14.45
N ALA A 45 6.38 22.64 -14.06
CA ALA A 45 6.88 22.35 -12.72
C ALA A 45 8.39 22.62 -12.57
N PRO A 46 8.86 22.97 -11.36
CA PRO A 46 10.28 23.03 -11.06
C PRO A 46 10.97 21.68 -11.30
N VAL A 47 12.24 21.68 -11.70
CA VAL A 47 13.04 20.46 -11.96
C VAL A 47 13.04 19.48 -10.77
N SER A 48 12.94 19.99 -9.54
CA SER A 48 12.90 19.18 -8.31
C SER A 48 11.54 18.52 -8.02
N ALA A 49 10.46 18.93 -8.70
CA ALA A 49 9.10 18.45 -8.44
C ALA A 49 8.98 16.94 -8.65
N ARG A 50 9.66 16.41 -9.68
CA ARG A 50 9.63 14.98 -10.01
C ARG A 50 10.14 14.10 -8.87
N ALA A 51 11.27 14.48 -8.27
CA ALA A 51 11.83 13.78 -7.11
C ALA A 51 10.96 13.97 -5.86
N SER A 52 10.40 15.16 -5.67
CA SER A 52 9.51 15.47 -4.55
C SER A 52 8.23 14.60 -4.56
N ILE A 53 7.58 14.50 -5.71
CA ILE A 53 6.36 13.68 -5.89
C ILE A 53 6.66 12.20 -5.64
N ARG A 54 7.72 11.65 -6.24
CA ARG A 54 8.13 10.26 -6.01
C ARG A 54 8.33 9.99 -4.51
N ASN A 55 9.09 10.85 -3.83
CA ASN A 55 9.38 10.68 -2.40
C ASN A 55 8.11 10.82 -1.55
N ALA A 56 7.16 11.67 -1.93
CA ALA A 56 5.87 11.79 -1.27
C ALA A 56 5.03 10.52 -1.41
N VAL A 57 5.00 9.91 -2.59
CA VAL A 57 4.30 8.63 -2.84
C VAL A 57 4.92 7.52 -2.01
N VAL A 58 6.24 7.36 -2.01
CA VAL A 58 6.95 6.36 -1.19
C VAL A 58 6.58 6.53 0.29
N LYS A 59 6.65 7.76 0.82
CA LYS A 59 6.28 8.05 2.21
C LYS A 59 4.83 7.70 2.52
N ALA A 60 3.90 8.02 1.62
CA ALA A 60 2.49 7.70 1.78
C ALA A 60 2.24 6.19 1.83
N VAL A 61 2.88 5.43 0.93
CA VAL A 61 2.76 3.96 0.88
C VAL A 61 3.35 3.31 2.14
N VAL A 62 4.52 3.78 2.59
CA VAL A 62 5.15 3.29 3.83
C VAL A 62 4.28 3.60 5.05
N ALA A 63 3.71 4.80 5.13
CA ALA A 63 2.80 5.19 6.20
C ALA A 63 1.53 4.32 6.20
N GLU A 64 0.97 4.04 5.02
CA GLU A 64 -0.23 3.20 4.90
C GLU A 64 0.05 1.73 5.26
N ALA A 65 1.20 1.19 4.84
CA ALA A 65 1.64 -0.14 5.24
C ALA A 65 1.80 -0.25 6.76
N SER A 66 2.30 0.82 7.40
CA SER A 66 2.46 0.90 8.86
C SER A 66 1.11 0.97 9.58
N ARG A 67 0.15 1.75 9.06
CA ARG A 67 -1.22 1.85 9.58
C ARG A 67 -1.97 0.52 9.49
N SER A 68 -1.81 -0.19 8.38
CA SER A 68 -2.39 -1.52 8.15
C SER A 68 -1.80 -2.62 9.04
N GLY A 69 -0.64 -2.38 9.67
CA GLY A 69 -0.02 -3.24 10.68
C GLY A 69 -0.38 -2.89 12.13
N ALA A 70 -0.87 -1.66 12.39
CA ALA A 70 -1.17 -1.15 13.74
C ALA A 70 -2.62 -1.44 14.22
N SER A 71 -3.41 -2.16 13.44
CA SER A 71 -4.74 -2.65 13.84
C SER A 71 -4.65 -4.13 14.23
N ALA A 72 -4.07 -4.41 15.40
CA ALA A 72 -4.08 -5.71 16.06
C ALA A 72 -4.18 -5.50 17.58
#